data_AF-A0A966AXC8-F1
#
_entry.id   AF-A0A966AXC8-F1
#
_cell.length_a   1.000
_cell.length_b   1.000
_cell.length_c   1.000
_cell.angle_alpha   90.00
_cell.angle_beta   90.00
_cell.angle_gamma   90.00
#
_symmetry.space_group_name_H-M   'P 1'
#
loop_
_entity.id
_entity.type
_entity.pdbx_description
1 polymer ?
#
loop_
_entity_poly.entity_id
_entity_poly.type
_entity_poly.pdbx_seq_one_letter_code
_entity_poly.pdbx_strand_id
1 'polypeptide(L)' 'MISRLRSLLSAAIAFALVLGIGVGTANAATVEVKLGTDSGMLAFEPSTLNIKAGDTVKFVNNKLAPHNAVFDGHDEL' A
#
# COMPACT_ATOMS: atom_id res chain seq x y z
N MET A 1 48.06 -12.71 -7.48
CA MET A 1 46.80 -13.49 -7.49
C MET A 1 45.97 -13.33 -6.20
N ILE A 2 46.56 -13.51 -5.00
CA ILE A 2 45.82 -13.45 -3.71
C ILE A 2 45.11 -12.10 -3.45
N SER A 3 45.73 -10.97 -3.80
CA SER A 3 45.11 -9.63 -3.65
C SER A 3 43.87 -9.44 -4.55
N ARG A 4 43.90 -9.98 -5.79
CA ARG A 4 42.77 -9.94 -6.72
C ARG A 4 41.61 -10.81 -6.22
N LEU A 5 41.92 -11.99 -5.66
CA LEU A 5 40.92 -12.90 -5.09
C LEU A 5 40.21 -12.30 -3.86
N ARG A 6 40.97 -11.64 -2.97
CA ARG A 6 40.41 -10.91 -1.82
C ARG A 6 39.48 -9.77 -2.24
N SER A 7 39.89 -8.99 -3.24
CA SER A 7 39.09 -7.88 -3.77
C SER A 7 37.78 -8.36 -4.40
N LEU A 8 37.81 -9.47 -5.16
CA LEU A 8 36.61 -10.08 -5.73
C LEU A 8 35.65 -10.61 -4.67
N LEU A 9 36.18 -11.24 -3.62
CA LEU A 9 35.37 -11.75 -2.52
C LEU A 9 34.70 -10.63 -1.73
N SER A 10 35.44 -9.55 -1.44
CA SER A 10 34.87 -8.36 -0.78
C SER A 10 33.77 -7.70 -1.63
N ALA A 11 33.95 -7.62 -2.96
CA ALA A 11 32.93 -7.08 -3.86
C ALA A 11 31.68 -7.97 -3.89
N ALA A 12 31.82 -9.29 -3.90
CA ALA A 12 30.71 -10.23 -3.86
C ALA A 12 29.91 -10.12 -2.55
N ILE A 13 30.60 -9.99 -1.40
CA ILE A 13 29.96 -9.79 -0.10
C ILE A 13 29.23 -8.45 -0.05
N ALA A 14 29.85 -7.38 -0.53
CA ALA A 14 29.20 -6.06 -0.59
C ALA A 14 27.94 -6.09 -1.47
N PHE A 15 28.01 -6.77 -2.61
CA PHE A 15 26.87 -6.93 -3.52
C PHE A 15 25.74 -7.75 -2.90
N ALA A 16 26.06 -8.87 -2.24
CA ALA A 16 25.09 -9.69 -1.53
C ALA A 16 24.41 -8.92 -0.37
N LEU A 17 25.15 -8.06 0.34
CA LEU A 17 24.62 -7.23 1.40
C LEU A 17 23.65 -6.15 0.86
N VAL A 18 24.00 -5.52 -0.27
CA VAL A 18 23.13 -4.55 -0.95
C VAL A 18 21.84 -5.21 -1.44
N LEU A 19 21.90 -6.42 -1.99
CA LEU A 19 20.71 -7.16 -2.40
C LEU A 19 19.87 -7.61 -1.20
N GLY A 20 20.49 -8.04 -0.10
CA GLY A 20 19.78 -8.49 1.11
C GLY A 20 19.07 -7.36 1.87
N ILE A 21 19.56 -6.12 1.77
CA ILE A 21 18.99 -4.95 2.45
C ILE A 21 18.12 -4.09 1.50
N GLY A 22 18.41 -4.12 0.19
CA GLY A 22 17.86 -3.18 -0.80
C GLY A 22 16.48 -3.54 -1.35
N VAL A 23 16.00 -4.78 -1.18
CA VAL A 23 14.61 -5.14 -1.47
C VAL A 23 13.78 -4.91 -0.21
N GLY A 24 13.47 -3.64 0.06
CA GLY A 24 12.45 -3.29 1.03
C GLY A 24 11.14 -3.97 0.63
N THR A 25 10.54 -4.73 1.54
CA THR A 25 9.18 -5.24 1.32
C THR A 25 8.27 -4.04 1.09
N ALA A 26 7.55 -4.03 -0.04
CA ALA A 26 6.47 -3.08 -0.23
C ALA A 26 5.41 -3.40 0.83
N ASN A 27 5.39 -2.64 1.92
CA ASN A 27 4.40 -2.83 2.98
C ASN A 27 3.07 -2.30 2.45
N ALA A 28 2.15 -3.21 2.15
CA ALA A 28 0.78 -2.88 1.80
C ALA A 28 0.12 -2.14 2.98
N ALA A 29 -0.36 -0.93 2.73
CA ALA A 29 -1.12 -0.17 3.71
C ALA A 29 -2.59 -0.60 3.71
N THR A 30 -3.26 -0.43 4.85
CA THR A 30 -4.73 -0.43 4.90
C THR A 30 -5.21 0.98 5.16
N VAL A 31 -6.06 1.50 4.29
CA VAL A 31 -6.65 2.84 4.40
C VAL A 31 -8.15 2.71 4.62
N GLU A 32 -8.68 3.43 5.61
CA GLU A 32 -10.12 3.42 5.88
C GLU A 32 -10.83 4.55 5.13
N VAL A 33 -12.01 4.24 4.58
CA VAL A 33 -12.96 5.20 4.02
C VAL A 33 -14.24 5.11 4.82
N LYS A 34 -14.63 6.21 5.45
CA LYS A 34 -15.88 6.31 6.20
C LYS A 34 -17.04 6.54 5.25
N LEU A 35 -18.12 5.79 5.45
CA LEU A 35 -19.40 5.97 4.78
C LEU A 35 -20.27 6.87 5.65
N GLY A 36 -20.40 8.14 5.26
CA GLY A 36 -20.94 9.23 6.08
C GLY A 36 -19.82 9.91 6.88
N THR A 37 -19.73 11.24 6.79
CA THR A 37 -18.68 12.01 7.46
C THR A 37 -18.92 12.06 8.98
N ASP A 38 -17.88 12.40 9.73
CA ASP A 38 -18.03 12.61 11.18
C ASP A 38 -19.00 13.76 11.53
N SER A 39 -19.12 14.74 10.63
CA SER A 39 -20.11 15.83 10.71
C SER A 39 -21.53 15.43 10.31
N GLY A 40 -21.75 14.19 9.88
CA GLY A 40 -23.07 13.67 9.48
C GLY A 40 -23.48 13.99 8.04
N MET A 41 -22.54 14.40 7.18
CA MET A 41 -22.80 14.61 5.76
C MET A 41 -22.80 13.28 4.99
N LEU A 42 -23.61 13.21 3.93
CA LEU A 42 -23.70 12.05 3.04
C LEU A 42 -22.55 12.05 2.03
N ALA A 43 -21.35 11.69 2.49
CA ALA A 43 -20.15 11.59 1.66
C ALA A 43 -19.21 10.47 2.14
N PHE A 44 -18.35 10.01 1.24
CA PHE A 44 -17.17 9.23 1.59
C PHE A 44 -16.12 10.15 2.22
N GLU A 45 -15.49 9.72 3.32
CA GLU A 45 -14.43 10.47 4.00
C GLU A 45 -13.19 9.60 4.26
N PRO A 46 -12.04 9.91 3.61
CA PRO A 46 -11.84 10.95 2.60
C PRO A 46 -12.53 10.61 1.26
N SER A 47 -12.87 11.64 0.47
CA SER A 47 -13.50 11.48 -0.85
C SER A 47 -12.52 11.17 -1.98
N THR A 48 -11.21 11.28 -1.73
CA THR A 48 -10.15 10.95 -2.69
C THR A 48 -8.99 10.31 -1.95
N LEU A 49 -8.43 9.25 -2.53
CA LEU A 49 -7.31 8.50 -1.99
C LEU A 49 -6.23 8.32 -3.04
N ASN A 50 -4.98 8.41 -2.61
CA ASN A 50 -3.82 7.93 -3.37
C ASN A 50 -3.34 6.63 -2.72
N ILE A 51 -3.47 5.50 -3.42
CA ILE A 51 -3.04 4.18 -2.96
C ILE A 51 -1.94 3.63 -3.84
N LYS A 52 -1.17 2.66 -3.34
CA LYS A 52 -0.19 1.89 -4.09
C LYS A 52 -0.78 0.54 -4.47
N ALA A 53 -0.25 -0.05 -5.54
CA ALA A 53 -0.58 -1.42 -5.88
C ALA A 53 -0.29 -2.35 -4.70
N GLY A 54 -1.28 -3.14 -4.29
CA GLY A 54 -1.21 -4.03 -3.13
C GLY A 54 -1.83 -3.49 -1.85
N ASP A 55 -2.18 -2.20 -1.78
CA ASP A 55 -2.88 -1.63 -0.61
C ASP A 55 -4.31 -2.15 -0.48
N THR A 56 -4.84 -2.11 0.75
CA THR A 56 -6.24 -2.44 1.06
C THR A 56 -7.03 -1.16 1.36
N VAL A 57 -8.22 -1.02 0.77
CA VAL A 57 -9.19 0.00 1.16
C VAL A 57 -10.32 -0.64 1.97
N LYS A 58 -10.53 -0.18 3.19
CA LYS A 58 -11.57 -0.68 4.10
C LYS A 58 -12.68 0.36 4.24
N PHE A 59 -13.86 0.04 3.69
CA PHE A 59 -15.05 0.86 3.86
C PHE A 59 -15.70 0.59 5.22
N VAL A 60 -16.00 1.64 5.98
CA VAL A 60 -16.56 1.56 7.33
C VAL A 60 -17.86 2.36 7.39
N ASN A 61 -18.98 1.70 7.70
CA ASN A 61 -20.23 2.40 8.02
C ASN A 61 -20.02 3.28 9.26
N ASN A 62 -20.02 4.60 9.08
CA ASN A 62 -19.72 5.55 10.15
C ASN A 62 -21.00 6.25 10.67
N LYS A 63 -21.68 7.01 9.81
CA LYS A 63 -22.89 7.78 10.17
C LYS A 63 -23.98 7.60 9.13
N LEU A 64 -25.24 7.61 9.57
CA LEU A 64 -26.43 7.52 8.70
C LEU A 64 -26.47 6.26 7.82
N ALA A 65 -25.96 5.13 8.34
CA ALA A 65 -26.08 3.82 7.70
C ALA A 65 -27.56 3.43 7.50
N PRO A 66 -27.90 2.58 6.50
CA PRO A 66 -27.01 1.78 5.67
C PRO A 66 -26.37 2.53 4.49
N HIS A 67 -25.18 2.09 4.09
CA HIS A 67 -24.47 2.53 2.87
C HIS A 67 -23.93 1.33 2.10
N ASN A 68 -23.61 1.54 0.83
CA ASN A 68 -22.87 0.61 -0.04
C ASN A 68 -21.61 1.29 -0.61
N ALA A 69 -20.77 0.51 -1.27
CA ALA A 69 -19.63 1.00 -2.05
C ALA A 69 -19.68 0.31 -3.42
N VAL A 70 -20.09 1.06 -4.44
CA VAL A 70 -20.21 0.59 -5.83
C VAL A 70 -19.20 1.34 -6.67
N PHE A 71 -18.51 0.62 -7.56
CA PHE A 71 -17.50 1.18 -8.44
C PHE A 71 -18.11 1.44 -9.81
N ASP A 72 -17.80 2.59 -10.40
CA ASP A 72 -18.24 2.94 -11.75
C ASP A 72 -17.64 1.98 -12.80
N GLY A 73 -18.34 1.81 -13.93
CA GLY A 73 -17.93 0.89 -15.00
C GLY A 73 -18.20 -0.59 -14.72
N HIS A 74 -18.97 -0.89 -13.67
CA HIS A 74 -19.41 -2.24 -13.28
C HIS A 74 -20.94 -2.31 -13.20
N ASP A 75 -21.61 -2.08 -14.33
CA ASP A 75 -23.08 -2.04 -14.43
C ASP A 75 -23.75 -3.38 -14.07
N GLU A 76 -22.98 -4.47 -14.00
CA GLU A 76 -23.42 -5.79 -13.56
C GLU A 76 -23.66 -5.92 -12.05
N LEU A 77 -23.23 -4.92 -11.26
CA LEU A 77 -23.33 -4.88 -9.79
C LEU A 77 -24.44 -3.94 -9.32
#